data_AF-A0A1C7NHM6-F1
#
_entry.id   AF-A0A1C7NHM6-F1
#
_cell.length_a   1.000
_cell.length_b   1.000
_cell.length_c   1.000
_cell.angle_alpha   90.00
_cell.angle_beta   90.00
_cell.angle_gamma   90.00
#
_symmetry.space_group_name_H-M   'P 1'
#
loop_
_entity.id
_entity.type
_entity.pdbx_description
1 polymer ?
#
loop_
_entity_poly.entity_id
_entity_poly.type
_entity_poly.pdbx_seq_one_letter_code
_entity_poly.pdbx_strand_id
1 'polypeptide(L)'
;MSSLPETPLQLPSTLEEEISSCREMLNTYGGIPNGKIQGFRAPFLNYTQETLNHLSKLGFTYDSSASALQEDAYWPYTLDNGMANDCWTGICSNSQSKIPGLWEIPMYAIFDNKSTPQLMDTYLSGQPDDVVKWSLDLFNKHYNGGRQPFGIYVHPTHLTGYPGLPDPKPQLDGLISLIKTLSEKPDVWFVTNQQLLQWMKSPVKSSELGRQDYMKCEQPVISSEICNGLDDDNNGNVDDRLLNSCNFGTTTFNTCFNCPNTAPTLDTPRPNTVAETGSVGYRYPLPLDCDTKWWDPIKNTCLCSSTECQYKDTAIPVNRTTGGNGAVTSGPGTSNNANHSIYISACHFTLSAMWLLFYFFI
;
A
#
# COMPACT_ATOMS: atom_id res chain seq x y z
N MET A 1 -0.42 -16.99 54.78
CA MET A 1 0.40 -16.05 53.99
C MET A 1 0.97 -16.84 52.82
N SER A 2 0.34 -16.75 51.65
CA SER A 2 0.91 -17.23 50.39
C SER A 2 0.87 -16.05 49.43
N SER A 3 2.04 -15.48 49.17
CA SER A 3 2.26 -14.45 48.16
C SER A 3 1.99 -15.06 46.79
N LEU A 4 1.04 -14.46 46.06
CA LEU A 4 0.90 -14.68 44.62
C LEU A 4 2.13 -14.12 43.90
N PRO A 5 2.61 -14.75 42.83
CA PRO A 5 3.72 -14.20 42.05
C PRO A 5 3.26 -12.94 41.33
N GLU A 6 3.98 -11.84 41.54
CA GLU A 6 3.84 -10.63 40.73
C GLU A 6 4.29 -10.97 39.30
N THR A 7 3.34 -11.05 38.38
CA THR A 7 3.62 -10.91 36.95
C THR A 7 4.27 -9.53 36.76
N PRO A 8 5.43 -9.43 36.09
CA PRO A 8 6.00 -8.13 35.78
C PRO A 8 4.94 -7.34 35.00
N LEU A 9 4.58 -6.14 35.50
CA LEU A 9 3.80 -5.19 34.72
C LEU A 9 4.57 -4.92 33.43
N GLN A 10 4.04 -5.38 32.30
CA GLN A 10 4.49 -4.97 30.99
C GLN A 10 4.30 -3.45 30.93
N LEU A 11 5.40 -2.71 30.80
CA LEU A 11 5.35 -1.27 30.61
C LEU A 11 4.49 -1.01 29.36
N PRO A 12 3.61 0.01 29.35
CA PRO A 12 2.84 0.32 28.15
C PRO A 12 3.82 0.61 27.01
N SER A 13 3.59 -0.03 25.85
CA SER A 13 4.36 0.22 24.64
C SER A 13 4.34 1.70 24.30
N THR A 14 5.50 2.25 23.94
CA THR A 14 5.52 3.64 23.47
C THR A 14 5.02 3.71 22.03
N LEU A 15 4.43 4.83 21.64
CA LEU A 15 4.01 5.05 20.24
C LEU A 15 5.17 4.88 19.25
N GLU A 16 6.38 5.28 19.64
CA GLU A 16 7.58 5.05 18.83
C GLU A 16 7.84 3.57 18.60
N GLU A 17 7.70 2.75 19.65
CA GLU A 17 7.92 1.30 19.62
C GLU A 17 6.88 0.60 18.75
N GLU A 18 5.60 0.98 18.82
CA GLU A 18 4.55 0.48 17.92
C GLU A 18 4.94 0.67 16.44
N ILE A 19 5.40 1.87 16.10
CA ILE A 19 5.74 2.24 14.72
C ILE A 19 7.04 1.53 14.28
N SER A 20 8.08 1.56 15.11
CA SER A 20 9.38 0.95 14.77
C SER A 20 9.30 -0.56 14.68
N SER A 21 8.63 -1.21 15.64
CA SER A 21 8.47 -2.67 15.67
C SER A 21 7.63 -3.16 14.49
N CYS A 22 6.59 -2.43 14.10
CA CYS A 22 5.84 -2.74 12.87
C CYS A 22 6.75 -2.69 11.63
N ARG A 23 7.56 -1.62 11.47
CA ARG A 23 8.52 -1.52 10.36
C ARG A 23 9.53 -2.66 10.36
N GLU A 24 10.05 -3.06 11.52
CA GLU A 24 10.98 -4.19 11.63
C GLU A 24 10.34 -5.51 11.19
N MET A 25 9.08 -5.76 11.58
CA MET A 25 8.34 -6.95 11.16
C MET A 25 8.06 -6.95 9.65
N LEU A 26 7.66 -5.81 9.08
CA LEU A 26 7.45 -5.65 7.64
C LEU A 26 8.72 -5.92 6.83
N ASN A 27 9.88 -5.49 7.34
CA ASN A 27 11.16 -5.79 6.71
C ASN A 27 11.54 -7.27 6.85
N THR A 28 11.42 -7.83 8.06
CA THR A 28 11.90 -9.17 8.38
C THR A 28 11.05 -10.28 7.77
N TYR A 29 9.72 -10.13 7.87
CA TYR A 29 8.78 -11.18 7.47
C TYR A 29 8.05 -10.83 6.17
N GLY A 30 7.84 -9.55 5.89
CA GLY A 30 7.30 -9.09 4.61
C GLY A 30 8.38 -8.92 3.54
N GLY A 31 9.65 -8.94 3.91
CA GLY A 31 10.76 -8.76 2.97
C GLY A 31 10.80 -7.39 2.33
N ILE A 32 10.21 -6.35 2.91
CA ILE A 32 10.21 -5.02 2.30
C ILE A 32 11.49 -4.28 2.72
N PRO A 33 12.32 -3.74 1.81
CA PRO A 33 13.50 -2.98 2.21
C PRO A 33 13.09 -1.79 3.07
N ASN A 34 13.79 -1.52 4.18
CA ASN A 34 13.43 -0.44 5.11
C ASN A 34 13.26 0.92 4.41
N GLY A 35 14.12 1.24 3.42
CA GLY A 35 14.02 2.48 2.64
C GLY A 35 12.78 2.59 1.74
N LYS A 36 12.04 1.49 1.52
CA LYS A 36 10.77 1.48 0.78
C LYS A 36 9.54 1.59 1.70
N ILE A 37 9.69 1.46 3.02
CA ILE A 37 8.62 1.65 4.02
C ILE A 37 8.54 3.14 4.40
N GLN A 38 7.92 3.93 3.52
CA GLN A 38 7.98 5.39 3.57
C GLN A 38 6.74 6.08 4.16
N GLY A 39 5.60 5.38 4.19
CA GLY A 39 4.32 5.94 4.62
C GLY A 39 3.83 5.39 5.95
N PHE A 40 3.00 6.18 6.63
CA PHE A 40 2.28 5.75 7.81
C PHE A 40 0.81 6.18 7.76
N ARG A 41 -0.03 5.43 8.47
CA ARG A 41 -1.41 5.80 8.81
C ARG A 41 -1.69 5.34 10.23
N ALA A 42 -2.16 6.27 11.07
CA ALA A 42 -2.53 5.97 12.44
C ALA A 42 -3.76 5.05 12.50
N PRO A 43 -3.77 4.03 13.36
CA PRO A 43 -4.97 3.25 13.66
C PRO A 43 -6.14 4.16 14.04
N PHE A 44 -7.33 3.85 13.53
CA PHE A 44 -8.55 4.66 13.69
C PHE A 44 -8.45 6.11 13.21
N LEU A 45 -7.42 6.44 12.41
CA LEU A 45 -7.06 7.81 12.03
C LEU A 45 -6.79 8.72 13.25
N ASN A 46 -6.48 8.12 14.39
CA ASN A 46 -6.23 8.84 15.64
C ASN A 46 -4.76 9.18 15.76
N TYR A 47 -4.32 10.19 15.01
CA TYR A 47 -2.97 10.71 15.07
C TYR A 47 -2.90 11.89 16.05
N THR A 48 -1.70 12.12 16.58
CA THR A 48 -1.40 13.27 17.43
C THR A 48 -0.13 13.97 16.96
N GLN A 49 0.17 15.12 17.55
CA GLN A 49 1.47 15.78 17.36
C GLN A 49 2.65 14.85 17.66
N GLU A 50 2.53 14.01 18.68
CA GLU A 50 3.55 13.04 19.08
C GLU A 50 3.73 11.97 18.00
N THR A 51 2.63 11.48 17.40
CA THR A 51 2.67 10.58 16.24
C THR A 51 3.54 11.16 15.13
N LEU A 52 3.23 12.38 14.68
CA LEU A 52 3.94 13.03 13.57
C LEU A 52 5.44 13.27 13.90
N ASN A 53 5.74 13.64 15.14
CA ASN A 53 7.14 13.80 15.59
C ASN A 53 7.91 12.48 15.54
N HIS A 54 7.31 11.36 15.98
CA HIS A 54 7.96 10.04 15.89
C HIS A 54 8.13 9.60 14.44
N LEU A 55 7.16 9.86 13.55
CA LEU A 55 7.30 9.56 12.12
C LEU A 55 8.52 10.27 11.52
N SER A 56 8.69 11.56 11.81
CA SER A 56 9.85 12.33 11.38
C SER A 56 11.15 11.78 11.97
N LYS A 57 11.19 11.51 13.28
CA LYS A 57 12.36 10.93 13.96
C LYS A 57 12.76 9.58 13.36
N LEU A 58 11.79 8.76 12.99
CA LEU A 58 11.99 7.45 12.37
C LEU A 58 12.25 7.55 10.85
N GLY A 59 12.22 8.74 10.25
CA GLY A 59 12.51 8.93 8.83
C GLY A 59 11.41 8.45 7.89
N PHE A 60 10.14 8.44 8.33
CA PHE A 60 9.02 8.32 7.40
C PHE A 60 8.96 9.56 6.50
N THR A 61 8.52 9.36 5.26
CA THR A 61 8.37 10.42 4.26
C THR A 61 7.03 11.13 4.41
N TYR A 62 5.96 10.40 4.73
CA TYR A 62 4.62 10.96 4.84
C TYR A 62 3.75 10.27 5.89
N ASP A 63 2.82 11.04 6.46
CA ASP A 63 1.61 10.57 7.11
C ASP A 63 0.42 10.68 6.14
N SER A 64 -0.59 9.86 6.37
CA SER A 64 -1.88 9.95 5.69
C SER A 64 -2.98 9.54 6.66
N SER A 65 -3.11 10.30 7.74
CA SER A 65 -4.11 10.07 8.79
C SER A 65 -5.10 11.22 8.90
N ALA A 66 -4.74 12.44 8.46
CA ALA A 66 -5.58 13.62 8.66
C ALA A 66 -6.74 13.64 7.66
N SER A 67 -7.94 13.86 8.18
CA SER A 67 -9.12 13.96 7.33
C SER A 67 -9.19 15.29 6.57
N ALA A 68 -9.67 15.26 5.34
CA ALA A 68 -9.95 16.46 4.55
C ALA A 68 -11.43 16.48 4.16
N LEU A 69 -12.10 17.54 4.57
CA LEU A 69 -13.46 17.90 4.20
C LEU A 69 -13.44 18.83 2.97
N GLN A 70 -14.61 19.32 2.57
CA GLN A 70 -14.78 20.08 1.35
C GLN A 70 -13.96 21.38 1.34
N GLU A 71 -13.89 22.06 2.47
CA GLU A 71 -13.26 23.37 2.68
C GLU A 71 -11.75 23.31 2.88
N ASP A 72 -11.21 22.15 3.30
CA ASP A 72 -9.79 21.94 3.60
C ASP A 72 -9.17 20.76 2.84
N ALA A 73 -9.81 20.35 1.73
CA ALA A 73 -9.26 19.43 0.73
C ALA A 73 -8.10 20.09 -0.05
N TYR A 74 -6.96 20.25 0.60
CA TYR A 74 -5.72 20.71 -0.03
C TYR A 74 -5.03 19.58 -0.78
N TRP A 75 -4.18 19.92 -1.75
CA TRP A 75 -3.16 18.97 -2.24
C TRP A 75 -2.23 18.55 -1.08
N PRO A 76 -1.57 17.39 -1.16
CA PRO A 76 -0.53 17.02 -0.20
C PRO A 76 0.48 18.15 0.01
N TYR A 77 0.97 18.27 1.23
CA TYR A 77 1.82 19.37 1.62
C TYR A 77 2.85 18.92 2.65
N THR A 78 3.96 19.65 2.74
CA THR A 78 4.93 19.45 3.82
C THR A 78 4.46 20.15 5.08
N LEU A 79 4.78 19.57 6.23
CA LEU A 79 4.53 20.18 7.54
C LEU A 79 5.57 21.25 7.90
N ASP A 80 6.29 21.82 6.93
CA ASP A 80 7.23 22.93 7.14
C ASP A 80 6.53 24.14 7.80
N ASN A 81 5.25 24.32 7.50
CA ASN A 81 4.41 25.38 8.04
C ASN A 81 3.34 24.89 9.03
N GLY A 82 3.36 23.62 9.40
CA GLY A 82 2.36 22.98 10.26
C GLY A 82 1.20 22.35 9.49
N MET A 83 0.26 21.75 10.24
CA MET A 83 -0.96 21.16 9.68
C MET A 83 -1.87 22.25 9.11
N ALA A 84 -2.51 21.98 7.97
CA ALA A 84 -3.40 22.90 7.28
C ALA A 84 -4.87 22.41 7.22
N ASN A 85 -5.11 21.11 7.37
CA ASN A 85 -6.45 20.49 7.43
C ASN A 85 -6.68 19.80 8.78
N ASP A 86 -7.92 19.39 9.03
CA ASP A 86 -8.29 18.60 10.21
C ASP A 86 -8.10 19.36 11.55
N CYS A 87 -8.29 20.68 11.51
CA CYS A 87 -7.90 21.60 12.59
C CYS A 87 -8.81 21.58 13.83
N TRP A 88 -9.84 20.74 13.88
CA TRP A 88 -10.84 20.72 14.96
C TRP A 88 -10.26 20.32 16.32
N THR A 89 -9.13 19.60 16.34
CA THR A 89 -8.36 19.27 17.55
C THR A 89 -7.48 20.43 18.04
N GLY A 90 -7.37 21.51 17.27
CA GLY A 90 -6.44 22.62 17.51
C GLY A 90 -5.02 22.38 16.98
N ILE A 91 -4.76 21.24 16.32
CA ILE A 91 -3.41 20.87 15.84
C ILE A 91 -2.80 21.92 14.88
N CYS A 92 -3.60 22.54 14.02
CA CYS A 92 -3.13 23.56 13.07
C CYS A 92 -2.64 24.86 13.74
N SER A 93 -3.13 25.16 14.95
CA SER A 93 -2.68 26.32 15.72
C SER A 93 -1.43 26.02 16.54
N ASN A 94 -1.01 24.76 16.61
CA ASN A 94 0.15 24.35 17.38
C ASN A 94 1.43 24.64 16.60
N SER A 95 2.27 25.55 17.09
CA SER A 95 3.59 25.81 16.50
C SER A 95 4.48 24.56 16.43
N GLN A 96 4.23 23.56 17.29
CA GLN A 96 4.94 22.27 17.29
C GLN A 96 4.50 21.34 16.15
N SER A 97 3.39 21.64 15.45
CA SER A 97 2.99 20.90 14.23
C SER A 97 3.91 21.14 13.05
N LYS A 98 4.81 22.13 13.17
CA LYS A 98 5.87 22.39 12.20
C LYS A 98 6.93 21.29 12.29
N ILE A 99 6.87 20.35 11.35
CA ILE A 99 7.79 19.22 11.25
C ILE A 99 8.41 19.26 9.85
N PRO A 100 9.54 19.96 9.68
CA PRO A 100 10.09 20.19 8.35
C PRO A 100 10.39 18.90 7.58
N GLY A 101 10.00 18.87 6.31
CA GLY A 101 10.23 17.74 5.40
C GLY A 101 9.27 16.55 5.52
N LEU A 102 8.48 16.43 6.59
CA LEU A 102 7.42 15.41 6.67
C LEU A 102 6.23 15.85 5.81
N TRP A 103 5.72 14.96 4.96
CA TRP A 103 4.54 15.22 4.15
C TRP A 103 3.26 14.75 4.87
N GLU A 104 2.18 15.50 4.69
CA GLU A 104 0.82 15.02 4.93
C GLU A 104 0.14 14.77 3.58
N ILE A 105 -0.48 13.60 3.44
CA ILE A 105 -1.38 13.27 2.33
C ILE A 105 -2.80 13.20 2.91
N PRO A 106 -3.59 14.29 2.79
CA PRO A 106 -4.92 14.34 3.37
C PRO A 106 -5.83 13.22 2.86
N MET A 107 -6.69 12.73 3.74
CA MET A 107 -7.71 11.76 3.41
C MET A 107 -9.01 12.46 3.03
N TYR A 108 -9.25 12.62 1.73
CA TYR A 108 -10.46 13.28 1.20
C TYR A 108 -11.75 12.51 1.50
N ALA A 109 -12.67 13.12 2.22
CA ALA A 109 -13.96 12.54 2.56
C ALA A 109 -14.95 12.60 1.40
N ILE A 110 -15.65 11.49 1.17
CA ILE A 110 -16.84 11.40 0.31
C ILE A 110 -18.05 11.85 1.12
N PHE A 111 -18.95 12.65 0.53
CA PHE A 111 -20.14 13.15 1.22
C PHE A 111 -21.39 12.39 0.76
N ASP A 112 -22.17 11.90 1.73
CA ASP A 112 -23.47 11.31 1.44
C ASP A 112 -24.52 12.36 1.04
N ASN A 113 -25.73 11.90 0.72
CA ASN A 113 -26.85 12.78 0.35
C ASN A 113 -27.30 13.74 1.47
N LYS A 114 -26.88 13.53 2.72
CA LYS A 114 -27.13 14.39 3.88
C LYS A 114 -25.93 15.28 4.20
N SER A 115 -24.92 15.31 3.33
CA SER A 115 -23.64 16.01 3.56
C SER A 115 -22.86 15.48 4.77
N THR A 116 -23.04 14.20 5.12
CA THR A 116 -22.22 13.51 6.12
C THR A 116 -20.93 13.04 5.46
N PRO A 117 -19.76 13.41 6.00
CA PRO A 117 -18.48 12.93 5.48
C PRO A 117 -18.26 11.43 5.76
N GLN A 118 -17.69 10.74 4.80
CA GLN A 118 -17.36 9.31 4.80
C GLN A 118 -15.91 9.16 4.30
N LEU A 119 -15.02 8.67 5.16
CA LEU A 119 -13.59 8.56 4.85
C LEU A 119 -13.22 7.13 4.43
N MET A 120 -13.18 6.25 5.42
CA MET A 120 -12.76 4.87 5.27
C MET A 120 -13.98 3.96 5.09
N ASP A 121 -13.88 2.97 4.21
CA ASP A 121 -14.93 2.00 3.93
C ASP A 121 -16.27 2.63 3.55
N THR A 122 -16.26 3.67 2.70
CA THR A 122 -17.47 4.39 2.29
C THR A 122 -18.58 3.47 1.77
N TYR A 123 -18.23 2.29 1.24
CA TYR A 123 -19.16 1.24 0.80
C TYR A 123 -19.99 0.61 1.92
N LEU A 124 -19.69 0.86 3.20
CA LEU A 124 -20.50 0.48 4.35
C LEU A 124 -21.57 1.52 4.71
N SER A 125 -21.48 2.74 4.14
CA SER A 125 -22.30 3.89 4.55
C SER A 125 -23.57 4.08 3.72
N GLY A 126 -23.82 3.22 2.72
CA GLY A 126 -24.98 3.35 1.83
C GLY A 126 -25.19 2.11 0.96
N GLN A 127 -26.21 2.15 0.11
CA GLN A 127 -26.36 1.14 -0.94
C GLN A 127 -25.26 1.31 -2.00
N PRO A 128 -24.83 0.23 -2.69
CA PRO A 128 -23.74 0.31 -3.66
C PRO A 128 -23.90 1.43 -4.70
N ASP A 129 -25.09 1.58 -5.28
CA ASP A 129 -25.37 2.63 -6.29
C ASP A 129 -25.26 4.05 -5.71
N ASP A 130 -25.71 4.25 -4.48
CA ASP A 130 -25.60 5.54 -3.78
C ASP A 130 -24.13 5.87 -3.52
N VAL A 131 -23.35 4.89 -3.06
CA VAL A 131 -21.92 5.07 -2.77
C VAL A 131 -21.13 5.35 -4.05
N VAL A 132 -21.42 4.63 -5.15
CA VAL A 132 -20.82 4.92 -6.46
C VAL A 132 -21.16 6.34 -6.90
N LYS A 133 -22.42 6.77 -6.73
CA LYS A 133 -22.84 8.14 -7.04
C LYS A 133 -22.09 9.18 -6.21
N TRP A 134 -22.04 9.03 -4.88
CA TRP A 134 -21.34 9.97 -3.99
C TRP A 134 -19.85 10.06 -4.34
N SER A 135 -19.23 8.92 -4.64
CA SER A 135 -17.83 8.83 -5.06
C SER A 135 -17.59 9.58 -6.37
N LEU A 136 -18.47 9.40 -7.36
CA LEU A 136 -18.41 10.11 -8.63
C LEU A 136 -18.65 11.61 -8.47
N ASP A 137 -19.54 12.02 -7.55
CA ASP A 137 -19.81 13.43 -7.27
C ASP A 137 -18.55 14.11 -6.69
N LEU A 138 -17.86 13.49 -5.72
CA LEU A 138 -16.56 13.99 -5.21
C LEU A 138 -15.47 13.96 -6.29
N PHE A 139 -15.33 12.85 -7.01
CA PHE A 139 -14.36 12.73 -8.10
C PHE A 139 -14.56 13.86 -9.12
N ASN A 140 -15.79 14.10 -9.58
CA ASN A 140 -16.10 15.13 -10.57
C ASN A 140 -15.80 16.54 -10.04
N LYS A 141 -15.97 16.78 -8.74
CA LYS A 141 -15.57 18.04 -8.11
C LYS A 141 -14.06 18.25 -8.16
N HIS A 142 -13.27 17.22 -7.87
CA HIS A 142 -11.81 17.29 -8.00
C HIS A 142 -11.40 17.43 -9.47
N TYR A 143 -11.94 16.59 -10.34
CA TYR A 143 -11.66 16.54 -11.78
C TYR A 143 -11.97 17.85 -12.50
N ASN A 144 -13.06 18.53 -12.15
CA ASN A 144 -13.44 19.81 -12.77
C ASN A 144 -12.93 21.03 -11.97
N GLY A 145 -12.24 20.81 -10.85
CA GLY A 145 -11.77 21.84 -9.94
C GLY A 145 -10.25 21.86 -9.82
N GLY A 146 -9.76 21.85 -8.59
CA GLY A 146 -8.33 21.94 -8.26
C GLY A 146 -7.52 20.67 -8.51
N ARG A 147 -8.14 19.60 -9.03
CA ARG A 147 -7.50 18.31 -9.36
C ARG A 147 -6.84 17.62 -8.16
N GLN A 148 -7.22 17.98 -6.93
CA GLN A 148 -6.74 17.30 -5.72
C GLN A 148 -6.89 15.77 -5.86
N PRO A 149 -6.02 15.00 -5.19
CA PRO A 149 -6.09 13.55 -5.18
C PRO A 149 -7.52 13.05 -4.92
N PHE A 150 -7.91 11.97 -5.58
CA PHE A 150 -9.08 11.19 -5.16
C PHE A 150 -8.56 9.93 -4.49
N GLY A 151 -9.06 9.62 -3.30
CA GLY A 151 -8.60 8.45 -2.55
C GLY A 151 -9.72 7.42 -2.38
N ILE A 152 -9.37 6.14 -2.42
CA ILE A 152 -10.28 5.05 -2.07
C ILE A 152 -9.64 4.29 -0.91
N TYR A 153 -10.17 4.51 0.29
CA TYR A 153 -9.65 3.93 1.52
C TYR A 153 -10.54 2.75 1.93
N VAL A 154 -9.96 1.56 1.94
CA VAL A 154 -10.70 0.31 2.10
C VAL A 154 -10.02 -0.62 3.11
N HIS A 155 -10.82 -1.38 3.82
CA HIS A 155 -10.41 -2.57 4.54
C HIS A 155 -10.90 -3.81 3.78
N PRO A 156 -9.98 -4.64 3.26
CA PRO A 156 -10.33 -5.87 2.56
C PRO A 156 -11.31 -6.78 3.31
N THR A 157 -11.24 -6.82 4.63
CA THR A 157 -12.08 -7.69 5.47
C THR A 157 -13.58 -7.47 5.27
N HIS A 158 -13.99 -6.28 4.82
CA HIS A 158 -15.40 -5.97 4.57
C HIS A 158 -15.84 -6.27 3.13
N LEU A 159 -14.90 -6.60 2.25
CA LEU A 159 -15.13 -6.98 0.85
C LEU A 159 -14.91 -8.48 0.61
N THR A 160 -14.53 -9.22 1.64
CA THR A 160 -14.38 -10.68 1.64
C THR A 160 -15.56 -11.34 2.34
N GLY A 161 -16.11 -12.41 1.75
CA GLY A 161 -17.24 -13.13 2.35
C GLY A 161 -16.91 -13.71 3.73
N TYR A 162 -17.82 -13.54 4.68
CA TYR A 162 -17.69 -14.09 6.03
C TYR A 162 -18.98 -14.82 6.45
N PRO A 163 -18.92 -16.03 7.05
CA PRO A 163 -20.11 -16.77 7.46
C PRO A 163 -21.02 -15.96 8.40
N GLY A 164 -22.30 -15.84 8.03
CA GLY A 164 -23.31 -15.14 8.83
C GLY A 164 -23.42 -13.64 8.59
N LEU A 165 -22.59 -13.06 7.71
CA LEU A 165 -22.75 -11.69 7.22
C LEU A 165 -23.38 -11.66 5.82
N PRO A 166 -23.99 -10.53 5.42
CA PRO A 166 -24.43 -10.34 4.04
C PRO A 166 -23.30 -10.55 3.03
N ASP A 167 -23.64 -11.03 1.83
CA ASP A 167 -22.68 -11.18 0.74
C ASP A 167 -22.12 -9.79 0.34
N PRO A 168 -20.79 -9.56 0.44
CA PRO A 168 -20.18 -8.28 0.09
C PRO A 168 -20.03 -8.07 -1.42
N LYS A 169 -20.42 -9.05 -2.25
CA LYS A 169 -20.29 -8.98 -3.71
C LYS A 169 -20.87 -7.70 -4.32
N PRO A 170 -22.06 -7.20 -3.93
CA PRO A 170 -22.59 -5.94 -4.47
C PRO A 170 -21.68 -4.74 -4.18
N GLN A 171 -21.09 -4.66 -2.97
CA GLN A 171 -20.14 -3.61 -2.61
C GLN A 171 -18.85 -3.71 -3.43
N LEU A 172 -18.32 -4.93 -3.58
CA LEU A 172 -17.14 -5.19 -4.39
C LEU A 172 -17.37 -4.84 -5.87
N ASP A 173 -18.50 -5.26 -6.44
CA ASP A 173 -18.87 -4.95 -7.82
C ASP A 173 -19.04 -3.44 -8.03
N GLY A 174 -19.62 -2.72 -7.06
CA GLY A 174 -19.74 -1.26 -7.07
C GLY A 174 -18.37 -0.56 -7.06
N LEU A 175 -17.46 -1.00 -6.20
CA LEU A 175 -16.08 -0.47 -6.16
C LEU A 175 -15.32 -0.74 -7.46
N ILE A 176 -15.42 -1.95 -8.01
CA ILE A 176 -14.81 -2.31 -9.30
C ILE A 176 -15.40 -1.45 -10.42
N SER A 177 -16.71 -1.21 -10.41
CA SER A 177 -17.40 -0.35 -11.38
C SER A 177 -16.88 1.08 -11.32
N LEU A 178 -16.79 1.67 -10.12
CA LEU A 178 -16.20 2.99 -9.90
C LEU A 178 -14.78 3.07 -10.48
N ILE A 179 -13.90 2.15 -10.10
CA ILE A 179 -12.52 2.09 -10.59
C ILE A 179 -12.48 2.08 -12.12
N LYS A 180 -13.29 1.21 -12.76
CA LYS A 180 -13.38 1.15 -14.23
C LYS A 180 -13.84 2.48 -14.83
N THR A 181 -14.90 3.09 -14.31
CA THR A 181 -15.40 4.38 -14.81
C THR A 181 -14.36 5.50 -14.69
N LEU A 182 -13.62 5.55 -13.58
CA LEU A 182 -12.55 6.54 -13.41
C LEU A 182 -11.41 6.28 -14.40
N SER A 183 -11.07 5.01 -14.60
CA SER A 183 -9.98 4.58 -15.48
C SER A 183 -10.23 4.95 -16.96
N GLU A 184 -11.47 5.03 -17.41
CA GLU A 184 -11.80 5.39 -18.80
C GLU A 184 -11.49 6.86 -19.17
N LYS A 185 -11.13 7.69 -18.19
CA LYS A 185 -10.77 9.10 -18.42
C LYS A 185 -9.32 9.21 -18.87
N PRO A 186 -9.04 9.96 -19.97
CA PRO A 186 -7.76 9.93 -20.67
C PRO A 186 -6.58 10.49 -19.87
N ASP A 187 -6.87 11.30 -18.87
CA ASP A 187 -5.90 11.95 -17.99
C ASP A 187 -5.95 11.37 -16.56
N VAL A 188 -6.63 10.25 -16.27
CA VAL A 188 -6.64 9.64 -14.94
C VAL A 188 -5.59 8.52 -14.81
N TRP A 189 -4.85 8.55 -13.70
CA TRP A 189 -3.76 7.65 -13.32
C TRP A 189 -3.99 7.03 -11.93
N PHE A 190 -3.82 5.72 -11.85
CA PHE A 190 -3.93 4.97 -10.59
C PHE A 190 -2.51 4.80 -10.06
N VAL A 191 -2.20 5.39 -8.90
CA VAL A 191 -0.80 5.50 -8.43
C VAL A 191 -0.66 5.26 -6.93
N THR A 192 0.55 4.92 -6.50
CA THR A 192 0.89 4.88 -5.08
C THR A 192 1.09 6.28 -4.51
N ASN A 193 1.03 6.42 -3.18
CA ASN A 193 1.39 7.67 -2.50
C ASN A 193 2.84 8.10 -2.79
N GLN A 194 3.75 7.13 -2.96
CA GLN A 194 5.13 7.41 -3.35
C GLN A 194 5.19 8.04 -4.73
N GLN A 195 4.49 7.49 -5.72
CA GLN A 195 4.42 8.02 -7.09
C GLN A 195 3.82 9.43 -7.13
N LEU A 196 2.75 9.66 -6.37
CA LEU A 196 2.20 10.98 -6.15
C LEU A 196 3.28 11.96 -5.67
N LEU A 197 3.96 11.65 -4.56
CA LEU A 197 4.91 12.58 -3.96
C LEU A 197 6.14 12.79 -4.87
N GLN A 198 6.53 11.79 -5.67
CA GLN A 198 7.56 11.97 -6.71
C GLN A 198 7.11 12.98 -7.77
N TRP A 199 5.87 12.86 -8.26
CA TRP A 199 5.31 13.84 -9.20
C TRP A 199 5.22 15.23 -8.57
N MET A 200 4.77 15.37 -7.32
CA MET A 200 4.67 16.69 -6.68
C MET A 200 6.01 17.38 -6.48
N LYS A 201 7.09 16.63 -6.29
CA LYS A 201 8.45 17.18 -6.19
C LYS A 201 8.97 17.70 -7.53
N SER A 202 8.49 17.18 -8.65
CA SER A 202 8.90 17.60 -10.00
C SER A 202 7.75 17.39 -11.00
N PRO A 203 6.71 18.25 -10.97
CA PRO A 203 5.49 18.01 -11.70
C PRO A 203 5.69 18.10 -13.21
N VAL A 204 5.13 17.12 -13.91
CA VAL A 204 5.05 17.07 -15.38
C VAL A 204 3.60 17.05 -15.82
N LYS A 205 3.34 17.34 -17.11
CA LYS A 205 1.96 17.27 -17.64
C LYS A 205 1.48 15.81 -17.64
N SER A 206 0.16 15.60 -17.59
CA SER A 206 -0.41 14.23 -17.65
C SER A 206 0.05 13.46 -18.91
N SER A 207 0.25 14.14 -20.04
CA SER A 207 0.81 13.57 -21.28
C SER A 207 2.27 13.06 -21.17
N GLU A 208 2.98 13.44 -20.11
CA GLU A 208 4.38 13.11 -19.85
C GLU A 208 4.55 12.12 -18.70
N LEU A 209 3.48 11.84 -17.94
CA LEU A 209 3.50 10.94 -16.78
C LEU A 209 3.97 9.53 -17.15
N GLY A 210 3.44 8.95 -18.23
CA GLY A 210 3.83 7.62 -18.69
C GLY A 210 5.29 7.48 -19.11
N ARG A 211 6.05 8.59 -19.22
CA ARG A 211 7.49 8.57 -19.53
C ARG A 211 8.37 8.68 -18.29
N GLN A 212 7.78 8.92 -17.12
CA GLN A 212 8.53 9.09 -15.88
C GLN A 212 8.91 7.72 -15.32
N ASP A 213 10.17 7.58 -14.90
CA ASP A 213 10.66 6.30 -14.36
C ASP A 213 9.87 5.85 -13.13
N TYR A 214 9.43 6.78 -12.28
CA TYR A 214 8.61 6.45 -11.12
C TYR A 214 7.20 5.95 -11.47
N MET A 215 6.71 6.14 -12.70
CA MET A 215 5.38 5.69 -13.12
C MET A 215 5.37 4.28 -13.71
N LYS A 216 6.55 3.65 -13.88
CA LYS A 216 6.68 2.26 -14.36
C LYS A 216 6.26 1.26 -13.29
N CYS A 217 5.69 0.14 -13.70
CA CYS A 217 5.42 -1.02 -12.84
C CYS A 217 6.35 -2.16 -13.23
N GLU A 218 7.56 -2.17 -12.67
CA GLU A 218 8.61 -3.11 -13.05
C GLU A 218 8.39 -4.51 -12.47
N GLN A 219 7.97 -5.45 -13.31
CA GLN A 219 8.01 -6.88 -13.00
C GLN A 219 9.36 -7.46 -13.44
N PRO A 220 10.13 -8.11 -12.55
CA PRO A 220 11.42 -8.69 -12.89
C PRO A 220 11.24 -9.83 -13.92
N VAL A 221 12.14 -9.92 -14.89
CA VAL A 221 12.17 -11.04 -15.85
C VAL A 221 13.06 -12.14 -15.25
N ILE A 222 12.43 -13.10 -14.57
CA ILE A 222 13.10 -14.23 -13.93
C ILE A 222 12.58 -15.54 -14.55
N SER A 223 13.47 -16.51 -14.76
CA SER A 223 13.13 -17.78 -15.43
C SER A 223 12.54 -18.86 -14.50
N SER A 224 12.50 -18.60 -13.20
CA SER A 224 12.10 -19.56 -12.18
C SER A 224 11.45 -18.82 -11.04
N GLU A 225 10.34 -19.36 -10.53
CA GLU A 225 9.65 -18.79 -9.38
C GLU A 225 10.59 -18.68 -8.18
N ILE A 226 10.65 -17.48 -7.58
CA ILE A 226 11.29 -17.23 -6.30
C ILE A 226 10.25 -16.69 -5.33
N CYS A 227 10.55 -16.74 -4.03
CA CYS A 227 9.63 -16.20 -3.03
C CYS A 227 9.87 -14.70 -2.87
N ASN A 228 9.21 -13.88 -3.69
CA ASN A 228 9.37 -12.42 -3.72
C ASN A 228 8.03 -11.66 -3.71
N GLY A 229 6.89 -12.37 -3.62
CA GLY A 229 5.56 -11.77 -3.66
C GLY A 229 5.03 -11.48 -5.07
N LEU A 230 5.67 -12.02 -6.11
CA LEU A 230 5.28 -11.88 -7.51
C LEU A 230 5.02 -13.26 -8.13
N ASP A 231 4.36 -13.28 -9.29
CA ASP A 231 4.20 -14.46 -10.15
C ASP A 231 5.26 -14.35 -11.24
N ASP A 232 6.46 -14.85 -10.96
CA ASP A 232 7.62 -14.70 -11.84
C ASP A 232 7.50 -15.60 -13.06
N ASP A 233 6.91 -16.80 -12.90
CA ASP A 233 6.72 -17.77 -13.97
C ASP A 233 5.42 -17.56 -14.81
N ASN A 234 4.58 -16.59 -14.42
CA ASN A 234 3.31 -16.22 -15.05
C ASN A 234 2.30 -17.37 -15.13
N ASN A 235 2.31 -18.28 -14.16
CA ASN A 235 1.36 -19.38 -14.08
C ASN A 235 0.01 -18.97 -13.44
N GLY A 236 -0.08 -17.74 -12.92
CA GLY A 236 -1.28 -17.18 -12.28
C GLY A 236 -1.34 -17.42 -10.77
N ASN A 237 -0.30 -18.02 -10.16
CA ASN A 237 -0.18 -18.24 -8.73
C ASN A 237 1.08 -17.55 -8.23
N VAL A 238 0.96 -16.70 -7.22
CA VAL A 238 2.10 -16.01 -6.60
C VAL A 238 2.79 -16.95 -5.60
N ASP A 239 4.12 -17.04 -5.68
CA ASP A 239 4.99 -17.76 -4.76
C ASP A 239 4.53 -19.21 -4.49
N ASP A 240 4.09 -19.93 -5.54
CA ASP A 240 3.39 -21.20 -5.34
C ASP A 240 4.28 -22.26 -4.68
N ARG A 241 3.86 -22.74 -3.50
CA ARG A 241 4.61 -23.68 -2.63
C ARG A 241 5.95 -23.12 -2.12
N LEU A 242 6.18 -21.82 -2.23
CA LEU A 242 7.39 -21.18 -1.74
C LEU A 242 7.21 -20.49 -0.40
N LEU A 243 5.99 -20.24 0.09
CA LEU A 243 5.77 -19.60 1.39
C LEU A 243 6.04 -20.54 2.57
N ASN A 244 6.63 -20.01 3.64
CA ASN A 244 6.62 -20.61 4.97
C ASN A 244 5.37 -20.16 5.73
N SER A 245 4.65 -21.10 6.33
CA SER A 245 3.50 -20.81 7.20
C SER A 245 3.90 -20.91 8.67
N CYS A 246 3.87 -19.78 9.36
CA CYS A 246 4.22 -19.67 10.77
C CYS A 246 2.93 -19.74 11.61
N ASN A 247 2.91 -20.62 12.61
CA ASN A 247 1.74 -20.85 13.44
C ASN A 247 2.12 -20.88 14.92
N PHE A 248 1.50 -19.99 15.70
CA PHE A 248 1.73 -19.80 17.13
C PHE A 248 0.45 -20.08 17.96
N GLY A 249 -0.46 -20.91 17.42
CA GLY A 249 -1.74 -21.24 18.03
C GLY A 249 -2.81 -20.18 17.77
N THR A 250 -2.65 -18.98 18.32
CA THR A 250 -3.63 -17.88 18.17
C THR A 250 -3.31 -16.92 17.03
N THR A 251 -2.08 -16.96 16.53
CA THR A 251 -1.60 -16.08 15.46
C THR A 251 -0.92 -16.92 14.40
N THR A 252 -1.23 -16.61 13.15
CA THR A 252 -0.59 -17.24 11.99
C THR A 252 -0.22 -16.17 10.97
N PHE A 253 0.85 -16.41 10.24
CA PHE A 253 1.20 -15.59 9.08
C PHE A 253 2.03 -16.42 8.08
N ASN A 254 2.00 -16.00 6.82
CA ASN A 254 2.87 -16.56 5.79
C ASN A 254 4.02 -15.59 5.51
N THR A 255 5.18 -16.14 5.17
CA THR A 255 6.37 -15.35 4.87
C THR A 255 7.29 -16.09 3.90
N CYS A 256 8.05 -15.34 3.11
CA CYS A 256 9.15 -15.89 2.33
C CYS A 256 10.40 -16.21 3.15
N PHE A 257 10.43 -15.85 4.44
CA PHE A 257 11.58 -15.94 5.32
C PHE A 257 11.38 -16.98 6.43
N ASN A 258 12.30 -17.02 7.41
CA ASN A 258 12.21 -17.97 8.51
C ASN A 258 11.03 -17.63 9.43
N CYS A 259 10.34 -18.67 9.90
CA CYS A 259 9.45 -18.52 11.03
C CYS A 259 10.26 -18.25 12.31
N PRO A 260 9.85 -17.24 13.10
CA PRO A 260 10.41 -17.06 14.43
C PRO A 260 9.95 -18.19 15.35
N ASN A 261 10.70 -18.42 16.44
CA ASN A 261 10.40 -19.45 17.43
C ASN A 261 9.23 -19.08 18.36
N THR A 262 8.90 -17.80 18.44
CA THR A 262 7.73 -17.26 19.13
C THR A 262 7.03 -16.25 18.23
N ALA A 263 5.76 -15.95 18.51
CA ALA A 263 5.05 -14.88 17.81
C ALA A 263 5.80 -13.54 18.02
N PRO A 264 6.02 -12.74 16.97
CA PRO A 264 6.55 -11.39 17.11
C PRO A 264 5.67 -10.53 18.01
N THR A 265 6.30 -9.72 18.86
CA THR A 265 5.64 -8.75 19.74
C THR A 265 6.28 -7.38 19.59
N LEU A 266 5.72 -6.37 20.24
CA LEU A 266 6.31 -5.03 20.25
C LEU A 266 7.70 -5.02 20.91
N ASP A 267 7.82 -5.68 22.06
CA ASP A 267 9.07 -5.80 22.81
C ASP A 267 10.11 -6.68 22.09
N THR A 268 9.65 -7.63 21.27
CA THR A 268 10.52 -8.56 20.53
C THR A 268 9.98 -8.75 19.10
N PRO A 269 10.20 -7.75 18.22
CA PRO A 269 9.65 -7.76 16.87
C PRO A 269 10.33 -8.76 15.93
N ARG A 270 11.53 -9.21 16.30
CA ARG A 270 12.33 -10.19 15.55
C ARG A 270 12.85 -11.29 16.47
N PRO A 271 11.99 -12.19 16.98
CA PRO A 271 12.45 -13.31 17.78
C PRO A 271 13.39 -14.22 16.98
N ASN A 272 14.18 -15.02 17.70
CA ASN A 272 15.12 -15.95 17.07
C ASN A 272 14.38 -16.93 16.14
N THR A 273 15.05 -17.35 15.07
CA THR A 273 14.47 -18.28 14.09
C THR A 273 14.44 -19.70 14.62
N VAL A 274 13.47 -20.50 14.15
CA VAL A 274 13.44 -21.95 14.44
C VAL A 274 14.54 -22.70 13.69
N ALA A 275 14.82 -22.29 12.45
CA ALA A 275 15.85 -22.90 11.61
C ALA A 275 17.23 -22.33 11.92
N GLU A 276 18.23 -23.20 11.99
CA GLU A 276 19.65 -22.82 12.13
C GLU A 276 20.25 -22.45 10.77
N THR A 277 21.15 -21.47 10.74
CA THR A 277 21.78 -21.05 9.49
C THR A 277 22.49 -22.21 8.81
N GLY A 278 22.16 -22.44 7.52
CA GLY A 278 22.73 -23.53 6.72
C GLY A 278 22.01 -24.87 6.87
N SER A 279 20.99 -24.98 7.73
CA SER A 279 20.15 -26.18 7.80
C SER A 279 19.22 -26.28 6.59
N VAL A 280 18.79 -27.51 6.26
CA VAL A 280 17.73 -27.71 5.25
C VAL A 280 16.48 -26.95 5.68
N GLY A 281 15.92 -26.15 4.77
CA GLY A 281 14.73 -25.31 5.04
C GLY A 281 15.04 -23.94 5.67
N TYR A 282 16.31 -23.61 5.94
CA TYR A 282 16.71 -22.26 6.33
C TYR A 282 16.48 -21.28 5.18
N ARG A 283 15.98 -20.09 5.52
CA ARG A 283 15.76 -18.99 4.58
C ARG A 283 16.57 -17.77 4.97
N TYR A 284 17.13 -17.09 3.99
CA TYR A 284 18.05 -15.99 4.22
C TYR A 284 17.30 -14.66 4.26
N PRO A 285 17.61 -13.79 5.24
CA PRO A 285 17.00 -12.47 5.32
C PRO A 285 17.34 -11.63 4.08
N LEU A 286 16.50 -10.66 3.76
CA LEU A 286 16.76 -9.71 2.70
C LEU A 286 18.06 -8.92 3.00
N PRO A 287 19.08 -8.95 2.12
CA PRO A 287 20.30 -8.19 2.32
C PRO A 287 20.10 -6.71 1.98
N LEU A 288 21.01 -5.85 2.43
CA LEU A 288 20.90 -4.39 2.23
C LEU A 288 21.14 -3.96 0.77
N ASP A 289 21.78 -4.80 -0.03
CA ASP A 289 22.23 -4.53 -1.40
C ASP A 289 21.43 -5.29 -2.47
N CYS A 290 20.29 -5.90 -2.10
CA CYS A 290 19.37 -6.53 -3.03
C CYS A 290 17.94 -6.03 -2.82
N ASP A 291 17.21 -5.87 -3.93
CA ASP A 291 15.78 -5.60 -3.90
C ASP A 291 15.02 -6.92 -3.77
N THR A 292 13.90 -6.91 -3.04
CA THR A 292 13.05 -8.09 -2.81
C THR A 292 12.63 -8.76 -4.10
N LYS A 293 12.29 -7.96 -5.13
CA LYS A 293 11.91 -8.47 -6.45
C LYS A 293 12.99 -9.35 -7.09
N TRP A 294 14.24 -9.24 -6.65
CA TRP A 294 15.39 -10.01 -7.15
C TRP A 294 15.97 -11.00 -6.15
N TRP A 295 15.44 -11.06 -4.92
CA TRP A 295 16.02 -11.85 -3.85
C TRP A 295 15.41 -13.24 -3.76
N ASP A 296 16.21 -14.28 -3.94
CA ASP A 296 15.82 -15.67 -3.65
C ASP A 296 16.22 -16.02 -2.20
N PRO A 297 15.27 -15.98 -1.23
CA PRO A 297 15.58 -16.26 0.18
C PRO A 297 15.85 -17.75 0.43
N ILE A 298 15.54 -18.65 -0.49
CA ILE A 298 15.80 -20.09 -0.35
C ILE A 298 17.23 -20.40 -0.80
N LYS A 299 17.68 -19.79 -1.91
CA LYS A 299 19.02 -20.01 -2.48
C LYS A 299 20.07 -19.02 -2.01
N ASN A 300 19.74 -18.04 -1.17
CA ASN A 300 20.65 -16.99 -0.73
C ASN A 300 21.28 -16.22 -1.90
N THR A 301 20.49 -15.90 -2.92
CA THR A 301 21.02 -15.33 -4.17
C THR A 301 20.23 -14.10 -4.57
N CYS A 302 20.95 -13.00 -4.83
CA CYS A 302 20.39 -11.85 -5.52
C CYS A 302 20.51 -12.09 -7.02
N LEU A 303 19.39 -12.28 -7.70
CA LEU A 303 19.35 -12.57 -9.13
C LEU A 303 19.78 -11.38 -9.98
N CYS A 304 19.59 -10.17 -9.48
CA CYS A 304 20.11 -8.96 -10.12
C CYS A 304 20.22 -7.79 -9.13
N SER A 305 21.33 -7.06 -9.19
CA SER A 305 21.60 -5.86 -8.37
C SER A 305 22.19 -4.70 -9.18
N SER A 306 22.20 -4.80 -10.51
CA SER A 306 22.78 -3.78 -11.41
C SER A 306 21.71 -2.91 -12.08
N THR A 307 22.13 -1.90 -12.82
CA THR A 307 21.23 -1.10 -13.67
C THR A 307 20.76 -1.83 -14.92
N GLU A 308 21.28 -3.02 -15.20
CA GLU A 308 20.96 -3.82 -16.40
C GLU A 308 19.90 -4.89 -16.13
N CYS A 309 19.31 -4.90 -14.94
CA CYS A 309 18.24 -5.84 -14.57
C CYS A 309 17.08 -5.76 -15.56
N GLN A 310 16.73 -6.90 -16.15
CA GLN A 310 15.68 -6.98 -17.16
C GLN A 310 14.32 -6.96 -16.47
N TYR A 311 13.48 -6.00 -16.80
CA TYR A 311 12.12 -5.95 -16.30
C TYR A 311 11.12 -5.78 -17.45
N LYS A 312 9.90 -6.23 -17.21
CA LYS A 312 8.73 -5.90 -18.00
C LYS A 312 7.99 -4.78 -17.28
N ASP A 313 7.74 -3.69 -17.99
CA ASP A 313 6.79 -2.69 -17.50
C ASP A 313 5.37 -3.24 -17.66
N THR A 314 4.70 -3.40 -16.54
CA THR A 314 3.32 -3.90 -16.44
C THR A 314 2.31 -2.77 -16.24
N ALA A 315 2.75 -1.52 -16.26
CA ALA A 315 1.85 -0.38 -16.22
C ALA A 315 0.86 -0.46 -17.39
N ILE A 316 -0.43 -0.40 -17.10
CA ILE A 316 -1.48 -0.49 -18.12
C ILE A 316 -1.88 0.94 -18.51
N PRO A 317 -1.68 1.35 -19.77
CA PRO A 317 -2.25 2.59 -20.28
C PRO A 317 -3.76 2.48 -20.22
N VAL A 318 -4.41 3.40 -19.50
CA VAL A 318 -5.83 3.29 -19.18
C VAL A 318 -6.75 3.56 -20.39
N ASN A 319 -6.16 4.06 -21.48
CA ASN A 319 -6.87 4.47 -22.69
C ASN A 319 -7.14 3.31 -23.66
N ARG A 320 -7.94 2.31 -23.25
CA ARG A 320 -8.47 1.28 -24.16
C ARG A 320 -9.72 1.78 -24.88
N THR A 321 -9.56 2.71 -25.81
CA THR A 321 -10.43 2.70 -26.99
C THR A 321 -9.84 1.70 -27.98
N THR A 322 -10.52 0.58 -28.16
CA THR A 322 -10.25 -0.38 -29.23
C THR A 322 -10.27 0.33 -30.58
N GLY A 323 -9.10 0.55 -31.18
CA GLY A 323 -8.98 1.05 -32.56
C GLY A 323 -7.92 2.13 -32.73
N GLY A 324 -6.65 1.76 -32.68
CA GLY A 324 -5.57 2.66 -33.09
C GLY A 324 -4.21 2.00 -32.98
N ASN A 325 -3.55 1.79 -34.12
CA ASN A 325 -2.16 1.35 -34.21
C ASN A 325 -1.23 2.39 -33.55
N GLY A 326 -1.05 2.29 -32.23
CA GLY A 326 -0.01 2.99 -31.48
C GLY A 326 1.14 2.03 -31.25
N ALA A 327 2.31 2.36 -31.80
CA ALA A 327 3.49 1.52 -31.84
C ALA A 327 3.88 0.95 -30.46
N VAL A 328 3.73 -0.37 -30.32
CA VAL A 328 4.46 -1.17 -29.36
C VAL A 328 5.92 -1.15 -29.80
N THR A 329 6.80 -0.51 -29.04
CA THR A 329 8.24 -0.77 -29.16
C THR A 329 8.53 -2.13 -28.52
N SER A 330 8.32 -3.19 -29.30
CA SER A 330 8.64 -4.56 -28.92
C SER A 330 10.10 -4.89 -29.25
N GLY A 331 10.88 -5.28 -28.24
CA GLY A 331 11.94 -6.26 -28.43
C GLY A 331 11.34 -7.63 -28.79
N PRO A 332 12.08 -8.54 -29.45
CA PRO A 332 11.48 -9.62 -30.24
C PRO A 332 10.97 -10.76 -29.34
N GLY A 333 9.69 -11.12 -29.50
CA GLY A 333 9.09 -12.29 -28.85
C GLY A 333 7.68 -12.56 -29.37
N THR A 334 7.42 -13.79 -29.78
CA THR A 334 6.35 -14.28 -30.65
C THR A 334 4.93 -14.27 -30.05
N SER A 335 3.94 -13.90 -30.88
CA SER A 335 2.51 -13.87 -30.57
C SER A 335 1.84 -15.25 -30.60
N ASN A 336 0.97 -15.55 -29.64
CA ASN A 336 -0.12 -16.52 -29.80
C ASN A 336 -1.44 -15.97 -29.23
N ASN A 337 -2.50 -16.07 -30.03
CA ASN A 337 -3.86 -15.63 -29.73
C ASN A 337 -4.53 -16.54 -28.69
N ALA A 338 -5.03 -15.96 -27.59
CA ALA A 338 -6.01 -16.58 -26.72
C ALA A 338 -7.02 -15.53 -26.20
N ASN A 339 -8.29 -15.91 -26.15
CA ASN A 339 -9.44 -15.10 -25.74
C ASN A 339 -9.20 -14.39 -24.40
N HIS A 340 -9.20 -13.06 -24.39
CA HIS A 340 -8.96 -12.26 -23.19
C HIS A 340 -10.27 -11.94 -22.43
N SER A 341 -10.51 -12.70 -21.36
CA SER A 341 -11.20 -12.17 -20.18
C SER A 341 -10.38 -10.99 -19.63
N ILE A 342 -11.02 -9.85 -19.34
CA ILE A 342 -10.34 -8.68 -18.78
C ILE A 342 -10.00 -8.98 -17.31
N TYR A 343 -8.83 -9.57 -17.09
CA TYR A 343 -8.12 -9.47 -15.82
C TYR A 343 -7.60 -8.04 -15.74
N ILE A 344 -8.11 -7.26 -14.79
CA ILE A 344 -7.41 -6.06 -14.35
C ILE A 344 -6.17 -6.57 -13.62
N SER A 345 -5.09 -6.83 -14.36
CA SER A 345 -3.77 -7.04 -13.79
C SER A 345 -3.25 -5.67 -13.35
N ALA A 346 -3.88 -5.11 -12.33
CA ALA A 346 -3.19 -4.21 -11.44
C ALA A 346 -2.16 -5.10 -10.74
N CYS A 347 -0.88 -4.96 -11.11
CA CYS A 347 0.31 -5.53 -10.45
C CYS A 347 -0.06 -6.63 -9.44
N HIS A 348 -0.24 -7.88 -9.89
CA HIS A 348 -0.74 -9.04 -9.11
C HIS A 348 -0.91 -8.79 -7.60
N PHE A 349 -2.02 -8.16 -7.22
CA PHE A 349 -2.33 -7.91 -5.81
C PHE A 349 -2.98 -9.18 -5.25
N THR A 350 -2.17 -10.12 -4.76
CA THR A 350 -2.67 -11.13 -3.84
C THR A 350 -2.99 -10.45 -2.52
N LEU A 351 -4.28 -10.38 -2.21
CA LEU A 351 -4.81 -9.92 -0.91
C LEU A 351 -4.38 -10.89 0.19
N SER A 352 -3.15 -10.73 0.65
CA SER A 352 -2.59 -11.41 1.81
C SER A 352 -2.36 -10.38 2.91
N ALA A 353 -3.38 -10.21 3.78
CA ALA A 353 -3.29 -9.64 5.14
C ALA A 353 -2.40 -8.41 5.40
N MET A 354 -2.20 -7.53 4.42
CA MET A 354 -1.55 -6.24 4.62
C MET A 354 -2.48 -5.12 4.14
N TRP A 355 -2.60 -4.12 5.00
CA TRP A 355 -3.36 -2.90 4.84
C TRP A 355 -2.92 -2.16 3.56
N LEU A 356 -3.60 -2.43 2.45
CA LEU A 356 -3.33 -1.81 1.16
C LEU A 356 -4.20 -0.55 1.01
N LEU A 357 -3.52 0.59 0.90
CA LEU A 357 -4.13 1.88 0.64
C LEU A 357 -3.89 2.25 -0.82
N PHE A 358 -4.97 2.40 -1.58
CA PHE A 358 -4.92 2.80 -2.98
C PHE A 358 -5.33 4.28 -3.13
N TYR A 359 -4.56 5.03 -3.91
CA TYR A 359 -4.81 6.44 -4.20
C TYR A 359 -4.76 6.71 -5.71
N PHE A 360 -5.43 7.77 -6.15
CA PHE A 360 -5.63 8.06 -7.59
C PHE A 360 -5.27 9.51 -7.89
N PHE A 361 -4.55 9.72 -8.99
CA PHE A 361 -4.13 11.03 -9.52
C PHE A 361 -4.43 11.17 -10.99
N ILE A 362 -4.21 12.36 -11.55
CA ILE A 362 -4.36 12.71 -12.96
C ILE A 362 -3.11 13.43 -13.42
#